data_AF-A0A0F9F099-F1
#
_entry.id   AF-A0A0F9F099-F1
#
_cell.length_a   1.000
_cell.length_b   1.000
_cell.length_c   1.000
_cell.angle_alpha   90.00
_cell.angle_beta   90.00
_cell.angle_gamma   90.00
#
_symmetry.space_group_name_H-M   'P 1'
#
loop_
_entity.id
_entity.type
_entity.pdbx_description
1 polymer ?
#
loop_
_entity_poly.entity_id
_entity_poly.type
_entity_poly.pdbx_seq_one_letter_code
_entity_poly.pdbx_strand_id
1 'polypeptide(L)' 'MPKWTEDSTSSDLVGLLDAKGDLITASADNTPAKLTVGSNGEILIPNSDISSGLEWISLVTYASELVIHEDGAVYI' A
#
# COMPACT_ATOMS: atom_id res chain seq x y z
N MET A 1 20.46 -6.14 34.28
CA MET A 1 19.65 -6.21 33.05
C MET A 1 19.83 -4.87 32.35
N PRO A 2 20.29 -4.78 31.10
CA PRO A 2 20.39 -3.49 30.44
C PRO A 2 19.00 -2.88 30.40
N LYS A 3 18.84 -1.72 31.04
CA LYS A 3 17.63 -0.91 30.90
C LYS A 3 17.64 -0.49 29.43
N TRP A 4 16.69 -0.99 28.62
CA TRP A 4 16.32 -0.31 27.38
C TRP A 4 15.97 1.11 27.83
N THR A 5 16.94 2.00 27.68
CA THR A 5 16.70 3.42 27.79
C THR A 5 15.90 3.70 26.54
N GLU A 6 14.69 4.22 26.72
CA GLU A 6 13.91 4.72 25.59
C GLU A 6 14.76 5.82 24.97
N ASP A 7 15.52 5.48 23.94
CA ASP A 7 16.13 6.46 23.07
C ASP A 7 14.98 7.07 22.29
N SER A 8 14.51 8.23 22.76
CA SER A 8 13.42 8.99 22.18
C SER A 8 13.81 9.65 20.86
N THR A 9 14.55 8.97 20.00
CA THR A 9 14.71 9.33 18.59
C THR A 9 13.59 8.74 17.71
N SER A 10 12.68 7.95 18.31
CA SER A 10 11.43 7.52 17.67
C SER A 10 10.34 8.61 17.64
N SER A 11 10.68 9.89 17.82
CA SER A 11 9.72 11.00 17.66
C SER A 11 9.28 11.18 16.21
N ASP A 12 10.17 10.89 15.27
CA ASP A 12 10.00 11.27 13.87
C ASP A 12 9.01 10.35 13.14
N LEU A 13 8.91 9.09 13.57
CA LEU A 13 7.92 8.14 13.04
C LEU A 13 6.58 8.19 13.76
N VAL A 14 6.57 8.51 15.06
CA VAL A 14 5.32 8.65 15.84
C VAL A 14 4.52 9.86 15.38
N GLY A 15 5.16 10.94 14.92
CA GLY A 15 4.49 12.07 14.27
C GLY A 15 4.08 11.78 12.82
N LEU A 16 4.75 10.84 12.14
CA LEU A 16 4.47 10.50 10.75
C LEU A 16 3.21 9.65 10.59
N LEU A 17 2.99 8.68 11.48
CA LEU A 17 1.84 7.78 11.51
C LEU A 17 0.73 8.36 12.40
N ASP A 18 -0.31 8.92 11.79
CA ASP A 18 -1.39 9.62 12.50
C ASP A 18 -2.78 8.98 12.28
N ALA A 19 -2.88 7.99 11.39
CA ALA A 19 -4.11 7.27 11.09
C ALA A 19 -3.91 5.75 11.13
N LYS A 20 -5.03 5.04 11.30
CA LYS A 20 -5.04 3.57 11.22
C LYS A 20 -4.74 3.15 9.78
N GLY A 21 -3.80 2.22 9.64
CA GLY A 21 -3.45 1.64 8.34
C GLY A 21 -2.44 2.45 7.54
N ASP A 22 -1.83 3.49 8.12
CA ASP A 22 -0.68 4.16 7.50
C ASP A 22 0.50 3.19 7.33
N LEU A 23 1.20 3.30 6.20
CA LEU A 23 2.40 2.55 5.87
C LEU A 23 3.61 3.48 5.82
N ILE A 24 4.74 3.02 6.36
CA ILE A 24 6.03 3.69 6.22
C ILE A 24 6.68 3.26 4.91
N THR A 25 7.01 4.25 4.09
CA THR A 25 7.78 4.15 2.84
C THR A 25 8.99 5.06 2.93
N ALA A 26 9.73 5.24 1.83
CA ALA A 26 10.80 6.24 1.75
C ALA A 26 10.66 7.05 0.46
N SER A 27 10.85 8.36 0.53
CA SER A 27 10.84 9.25 -0.63
C SER A 27 12.23 9.49 -1.24
N ALA A 28 13.28 9.17 -0.47
CA ALA A 28 14.69 9.22 -0.82
C ALA A 28 15.51 8.43 0.21
N ASP A 29 16.82 8.33 0.00
CA ASP A 29 17.75 7.74 0.97
C ASP A 29 17.57 8.35 2.36
N ASN A 30 17.33 7.49 3.35
CA ASN A 30 17.15 7.87 4.76
C ASN A 30 16.01 8.89 5.00
N THR A 31 15.03 8.98 4.09
CA THR A 31 13.91 9.93 4.20
C THR A 31 12.57 9.18 4.26
N PRO A 32 12.06 8.88 5.48
CA PRO A 32 10.77 8.23 5.65
C PRO A 32 9.63 9.05 5.07
N ALA A 33 8.64 8.36 4.49
CA ALA A 33 7.42 8.96 3.97
C ALA A 33 6.21 8.13 4.38
N LYS A 34 5.06 8.78 4.61
CA LYS A 34 3.79 8.11 4.87
C LYS A 34 3.07 7.81 3.56
N LEU A 35 2.57 6.59 3.42
CA LEU A 35 1.50 6.24 2.50
C LEU A 35 0.25 5.91 3.32
N THR A 36 -0.79 6.73 3.21
CA THR A 36 -2.06 6.50 3.92
C THR A 36 -2.76 5.24 3.40
N VAL A 37 -3.58 4.64 4.26
CA VAL A 37 -4.40 3.47 3.92
C VAL A 37 -5.23 3.71 2.64
N GLY A 38 -5.26 2.71 1.76
CA GLY A 38 -6.10 2.70 0.57
C GLY A 38 -7.58 2.47 0.89
N SER A 39 -8.41 2.66 -0.12
CA SER A 39 -9.83 2.32 -0.11
C SER A 39 -10.06 0.82 -0.21
N ASN A 40 -11.25 0.36 0.19
CA ASN A 40 -11.64 -1.04 0.03
C ASN A 40 -11.63 -1.43 -1.46
N GLY A 41 -11.05 -2.59 -1.77
CA GLY A 41 -10.91 -3.08 -3.14
C GLY A 41 -9.67 -2.57 -3.86
N GLU A 42 -8.84 -1.76 -3.20
CA GLU A 42 -7.52 -1.40 -3.71
C GLU A 42 -6.46 -2.44 -3.32
N ILE A 43 -5.50 -2.66 -4.22
CA ILE A 43 -4.29 -3.42 -3.96
C ILE A 43 -3.07 -2.51 -3.98
N LEU A 44 -2.09 -2.86 -3.16
CA LEU A 44 -0.81 -2.17 -3.13
C LEU A 44 0.11 -2.77 -4.18
N ILE A 45 0.65 -1.95 -5.07
CA ILE A 45 1.60 -2.37 -6.10
C ILE A 45 2.89 -1.53 -6.05
N PRO A 46 4.02 -2.04 -6.56
CA PRO A 46 5.21 -1.23 -6.81
C PRO A 46 4.97 -0.23 -7.95
N ASN A 47 5.38 1.03 -7.76
CA ASN A 47 5.42 2.04 -8.80
C ASN A 47 6.68 2.90 -8.64
N SER A 48 7.67 2.73 -9.52
CA SER A 48 8.95 3.46 -9.48
C SER A 48 8.86 4.92 -9.89
N ASP A 49 7.74 5.34 -10.46
CA ASP A 49 7.52 6.72 -10.91
C ASP A 49 6.98 7.63 -9.80
N ILE A 50 6.59 7.05 -8.66
CA ILE A 50 6.09 7.77 -7.48
C ILE A 50 7.13 7.75 -6.37
N SER A 51 7.25 8.85 -5.62
CA SER A 51 8.29 9.01 -4.59
C SER A 51 8.24 7.92 -3.52
N SER A 52 7.06 7.42 -3.13
CA SER A 52 6.92 6.33 -2.15
C SER A 52 7.40 4.97 -2.65
N GLY A 53 7.58 4.80 -3.97
CA GLY A 53 7.82 3.52 -4.63
C GLY A 53 6.60 2.58 -4.66
N LEU A 54 5.45 3.01 -4.11
CA LEU A 54 4.25 2.21 -3.91
C LEU A 54 2.99 3.02 -4.23
N GLU A 55 2.00 2.36 -4.82
CA GLU A 55 0.71 2.96 -5.20
C GLU A 55 -0.46 2.01 -4.88
N TRP A 56 -1.59 2.59 -4.45
CA TRP A 56 -2.86 1.88 -4.36
C TRP A 56 -3.58 1.93 -5.70
N ILE A 57 -3.93 0.76 -6.23
CA ILE A 57 -4.73 0.64 -7.46
C ILE A 57 -6.03 -0.08 -7.16
N SER A 58 -7.14 0.51 -7.59
CA SER A 58 -8.46 -0.13 -7.58
C SER A 58 -8.46 -1.37 -8.47
N LEU A 59 -8.84 -2.53 -7.92
CA LEU A 59 -9.26 -3.64 -8.77
C LEU A 59 -10.58 -3.26 -9.43
N VAL A 60 -10.49 -2.89 -10.71
CA VAL A 60 -11.64 -3.04 -11.59
C VAL A 60 -11.68 -4.51 -11.99
N THR A 61 -12.36 -5.32 -11.18
CA THR A 61 -12.85 -6.61 -11.67
C THR A 61 -13.92 -6.27 -12.69
N TYR A 62 -13.55 -6.25 -13.96
CA TYR A 62 -14.54 -6.53 -14.99
C TYR A 62 -15.04 -7.92 -14.64
N ALA A 63 -16.29 -8.04 -14.19
CA ALA A 63 -16.90 -9.35 -14.04
C ALA A 63 -16.63 -10.08 -15.36
N SER A 64 -15.95 -11.22 -15.30
CA SER A 64 -15.65 -12.01 -16.49
C SER A 64 -16.94 -12.07 -17.30
N GLU A 65 -16.93 -11.44 -18.47
CA GLU A 65 -18.12 -11.41 -19.30
C GLU A 65 -18.28 -12.84 -19.78
N LEU A 66 -19.26 -13.54 -19.21
CA LEU A 66 -19.56 -14.91 -19.59
C LEU A 66 -20.05 -14.87 -21.02
N VAL A 67 -19.14 -15.05 -21.97
CA VAL A 67 -19.50 -15.28 -23.36
C VAL A 67 -19.89 -16.75 -23.46
N ILE A 68 -21.19 -17.01 -23.58
CA ILE A 68 -21.69 -18.35 -23.91
C ILE A 68 -21.54 -18.51 -25.42
N HIS A 69 -20.53 -19.27 -25.83
CA HIS A 69 -20.49 -19.85 -27.17
C HIS A 69 -21.19 -21.20 -27.11
N GLU A 70 -21.80 -21.64 -28.22
CA GLU A 70 -22.81 -22.71 -28.27
C GLU A 70 -22.44 -24.03 -27.54
N ASP A 71 -21.17 -24.26 -27.24
CA ASP A 71 -20.66 -25.45 -26.53
C ASP A 71 -19.83 -25.18 -25.26
N GLY A 72 -19.84 -23.98 -24.67
CA GLY A 72 -19.20 -23.78 -23.36
C GLY A 72 -19.05 -22.35 -22.87
N ALA A 73 -18.95 -22.23 -21.54
CA ALA A 73 -18.54 -21.00 -20.87
C ALA A 73 -17.06 -20.73 -21.13
N VAL A 74 -16.76 -19.64 -21.86
CA VAL A 74 -15.40 -19.10 -21.92
C VAL A 74 -15.34 -17.95 -20.91
N TYR A 75 -14.53 -18.12 -19.87
CA TYR A 75 -14.17 -17.02 -18.98
C TYR A 75 -13.07 -16.23 -19.67
N ILE A 76 -13.39 -15.03 -20.15
CA ILE A 76 -12.39 -14.02 -20.52
C ILE A 76 -12.21 -13.02 -19.39
#